data_AF-A0A7X9RX78-F1
#
_entry.id   AF-A0A7X9RX78-F1
#
_cell.length_a   1.000
_cell.length_b   1.000
_cell.length_c   1.000
_cell.angle_alpha   90.00
_cell.angle_beta   90.00
_cell.angle_gamma   90.00
#
_symmetry.space_group_name_H-M   'P 1'
#
loop_
_entity.id
_entity.type
_entity.pdbx_description
1 polymer ?
#
loop_
_entity_poly.entity_id
_entity_poly.type
_entity_poly.pdbx_seq_one_letter_code
_entity_poly.pdbx_strand_id
1 'polypeptide(L)'
;MKLLEHTTTWAKGDIYQGKVMLCVGALFLIAVIMILRSNHELLKGTLIPFSLAIVMLLGYGGFLTFTRNGHITQVESVYNESKMKAIEQEYAKAKKDHEAYSKLKPVWALLIVIALGLFFLFKTDYLKGLALGFIGLFFIALVIDTNLHYRLQPYFELLNSFS
;
A
#
# COMPACT_ATOMS: atom_id res chain seq x y z
N MET A 1 22.77 -5.57 16.92
CA MET A 1 22.96 -6.13 15.58
C MET A 1 21.67 -6.75 15.05
N LYS A 2 21.04 -7.70 15.76
CA LYS A 2 19.74 -8.27 15.34
C LYS A 2 18.67 -7.23 14.98
N LEU A 3 18.45 -6.20 15.80
CA LEU A 3 17.48 -5.14 15.47
C LEU A 3 17.79 -4.50 14.11
N LEU A 4 18.99 -3.93 13.93
CA LEU A 4 19.39 -3.24 12.70
C LEU A 4 19.35 -4.14 11.46
N GLU A 5 19.71 -5.42 11.59
CA GLU A 5 19.64 -6.40 10.51
C GLU A 5 18.19 -6.65 10.06
N HIS A 6 17.28 -6.84 11.01
CA HIS A 6 15.86 -7.03 10.72
C HIS A 6 15.19 -5.75 10.23
N THR A 7 15.54 -4.58 10.78
CA THR A 7 15.09 -3.27 10.27
C THR A 7 15.54 -3.08 8.83
N THR A 8 16.79 -3.44 8.50
CA THR A 8 17.32 -3.35 7.13
C THR A 8 16.60 -4.29 6.18
N THR A 9 16.35 -5.53 6.60
CA THR A 9 15.62 -6.53 5.81
C THR A 9 14.19 -6.08 5.51
N TRP A 10 13.48 -5.60 6.53
CA TRP A 10 12.14 -5.04 6.39
C TRP A 10 12.13 -3.82 5.46
N ALA A 11 13.05 -2.87 5.67
CA ALA A 11 13.16 -1.66 4.86
C ALA A 11 13.49 -1.95 3.39
N LYS A 12 14.37 -2.92 3.10
CA LYS A 12 14.64 -3.37 1.72
C LYS A 12 13.40 -3.94 1.05
N GLY A 13 12.60 -4.70 1.78
CA GLY A 13 11.32 -5.23 1.29
C GLY A 13 10.31 -4.13 0.95
N ASP A 14 10.21 -3.12 1.81
CA ASP A 14 9.38 -1.92 1.58
C ASP A 14 9.84 -1.13 0.35
N ILE A 15 11.15 -0.94 0.16
CA ILE A 15 11.72 -0.28 -1.02
C ILE A 15 11.40 -1.08 -2.28
N TYR A 16 11.50 -2.42 -2.23
CA TYR A 16 11.18 -3.26 -3.37
C TYR A 16 9.70 -3.16 -3.74
N GLN A 17 8.78 -3.24 -2.78
CA GLN A 17 7.36 -3.02 -3.03
C GLN A 17 7.12 -1.61 -3.62
N GLY A 18 7.75 -0.58 -3.06
CA GLY A 18 7.65 0.79 -3.58
C GLY A 18 8.04 0.88 -5.06
N LYS A 19 9.14 0.24 -5.46
CA LYS A 19 9.56 0.17 -6.88
C LYS A 19 8.54 -0.55 -7.76
N VAL A 20 7.99 -1.68 -7.29
CA VAL A 20 6.93 -2.41 -8.01
C VAL A 20 5.70 -1.52 -8.18
N MET A 21 5.28 -0.81 -7.13
CA MET A 21 4.16 0.14 -7.18
C MET A 21 4.41 1.26 -8.18
N LEU A 22 5.62 1.83 -8.24
CA LEU A 22 5.99 2.83 -9.23
C LEU A 22 5.86 2.29 -10.66
N CYS A 23 6.38 1.08 -10.93
CA CYS A 23 6.27 0.44 -12.24
C CYS A 23 4.81 0.19 -12.65
N VAL A 24 3.99 -0.34 -11.73
CA VAL A 24 2.56 -0.59 -12.00
C VAL A 24 1.82 0.73 -12.19
N GLY A 25 2.11 1.77 -11.41
CA GLY A 25 1.52 3.10 -11.58
C GLY A 25 1.84 3.72 -12.94
N ALA A 26 3.06 3.53 -13.46
CA ALA A 26 3.42 3.96 -14.81
C ALA A 26 2.63 3.22 -15.90
N LEU A 27 2.39 1.92 -15.73
CA LEU A 27 1.54 1.15 -16.65
C LEU A 27 0.08 1.65 -16.61
N PHE A 28 -0.43 2.01 -15.43
CA PHE A 28 -1.76 2.59 -15.28
C PHE A 28 -1.88 3.96 -15.97
N LEU A 29 -0.83 4.79 -15.94
CA LEU A 29 -0.80 6.05 -16.69
C LEU A 29 -0.96 5.80 -18.19
N ILE A 30 -0.27 4.81 -18.74
CA ILE A 30 -0.40 4.41 -20.15
C ILE A 30 -1.85 3.98 -20.44
N ALA A 31 -2.43 3.15 -19.56
CA ALA A 31 -3.82 2.70 -19.69
C ALA A 31 -4.81 3.89 -19.68
N VAL A 32 -4.63 4.88 -18.80
CA VAL A 32 -5.47 6.10 -18.77
C VAL A 32 -5.40 6.85 -20.10
N ILE A 33 -4.21 7.02 -20.69
CA ILE A 33 -4.05 7.67 -21.99
C ILE A 33 -4.79 6.90 -23.10
N MET A 34 -4.71 5.56 -23.08
CA MET A 34 -5.43 4.72 -24.05
C MET A 34 -6.95 4.82 -23.88
N ILE A 35 -7.44 4.83 -22.63
CA ILE A 35 -8.87 4.96 -22.33
C ILE A 35 -9.40 6.32 -22.78
N LEU A 36 -8.66 7.41 -22.55
CA LEU A 36 -9.04 8.76 -22.98
C LEU A 36 -9.19 8.88 -24.50
N ARG A 37 -8.44 8.07 -25.27
CA ARG A 37 -8.56 8.00 -26.73
C ARG A 37 -9.69 7.08 -27.21
N SER A 38 -10.31 6.32 -26.31
CA SER A 38 -11.38 5.39 -26.64
C SER A 38 -12.75 6.05 -26.56
N ASN A 39 -13.69 5.60 -27.39
CA ASN A 39 -15.11 5.96 -27.29
C ASN A 39 -15.91 4.98 -26.39
N HIS A 40 -15.22 4.11 -25.64
CA HIS A 40 -15.87 3.05 -24.88
C HIS A 40 -16.32 3.56 -23.52
N GLU A 41 -17.64 3.80 -23.35
CA GLU A 41 -18.22 4.42 -22.15
C GLU A 41 -17.91 3.63 -20.86
N LEU A 42 -17.93 2.30 -20.91
CA LEU A 42 -17.49 1.46 -19.78
C LEU A 42 -16.04 1.76 -19.35
N LEU A 43 -15.12 1.94 -20.29
CA LEU A 43 -13.73 2.24 -19.96
C LEU A 43 -13.58 3.66 -19.43
N LYS A 44 -14.31 4.63 -19.99
CA LYS A 44 -14.30 6.00 -19.46
C LYS A 44 -14.78 6.07 -18.01
N GLY A 45 -15.71 5.21 -17.61
CA GLY A 45 -16.15 5.06 -16.23
C GLY A 45 -15.01 4.71 -15.26
N THR A 46 -13.99 3.96 -15.69
CA THR A 46 -12.89 3.54 -14.82
C THR A 46 -11.85 4.64 -14.58
N LEU A 47 -11.92 5.77 -15.28
CA LEU A 47 -10.91 6.84 -15.22
C LEU A 47 -10.73 7.41 -13.81
N ILE A 48 -11.84 7.65 -13.08
CA ILE A 48 -11.77 8.20 -11.72
C ILE A 48 -11.06 7.22 -10.78
N PRO A 49 -11.50 5.95 -10.64
CA PRO A 49 -10.81 4.99 -9.77
C PRO A 49 -9.37 4.71 -10.19
N PHE A 50 -9.07 4.68 -11.50
CA PHE A 50 -7.71 4.49 -11.98
C PHE A 50 -6.81 5.67 -11.64
N SER A 51 -7.34 6.90 -11.70
CA SER A 51 -6.59 8.09 -11.29
C SER A 51 -6.25 8.03 -9.79
N LEU A 52 -7.20 7.62 -8.95
CA LEU A 52 -6.95 7.39 -7.52
C LEU A 52 -5.91 6.28 -7.29
N ALA A 53 -5.99 5.18 -8.05
CA ALA A 53 -5.03 4.09 -7.97
C ALA A 53 -3.62 4.57 -8.37
N ILE A 54 -3.50 5.41 -9.40
CA ILE A 54 -2.21 6.00 -9.82
C ILE A 54 -1.63 6.87 -8.71
N VAL A 55 -2.44 7.74 -8.09
CA VAL A 55 -1.97 8.59 -6.97
C VAL A 55 -1.47 7.72 -5.82
N MET A 56 -2.20 6.65 -5.49
CA MET A 56 -1.77 5.70 -4.46
C MET A 56 -0.48 4.98 -4.86
N LEU A 57 -0.41 4.41 -6.06
CA LEU A 57 0.74 3.63 -6.54
C LEU A 57 2.00 4.49 -6.67
N LEU A 58 1.90 5.66 -7.29
CA LEU A 58 3.04 6.55 -7.51
C LEU A 58 3.40 7.33 -6.24
N GLY A 59 2.41 7.88 -5.56
CA GLY A 59 2.60 8.67 -4.34
C GLY A 59 3.12 7.82 -3.19
N TYR A 60 2.38 6.78 -2.79
CA TYR A 60 2.79 5.91 -1.69
C TYR A 60 4.00 5.05 -2.10
N GLY A 61 4.05 4.54 -3.33
CA GLY A 61 5.21 3.77 -3.81
C GLY A 61 6.50 4.59 -3.83
N GLY A 62 6.42 5.86 -4.24
CA GLY A 62 7.52 6.82 -4.14
C GLY A 62 7.92 7.08 -2.68
N PHE A 63 6.96 7.33 -1.80
CA PHE A 63 7.20 7.52 -0.38
C PHE A 63 7.97 6.33 0.23
N LEU A 64 7.52 5.10 0.02
CA LEU A 64 8.21 3.87 0.47
C LEU A 64 9.65 3.79 -0.07
N THR A 65 9.83 4.07 -1.36
CA THR A 65 11.13 3.93 -2.04
C THR A 65 12.16 4.93 -1.52
N PHE A 66 11.78 6.19 -1.29
CA PHE A 66 12.72 7.25 -0.96
C PHE A 66 12.95 7.42 0.55
N THR A 67 11.94 7.19 1.39
CA THR A 67 12.04 7.48 2.83
C THR A 67 12.70 6.36 3.64
N ARG A 68 12.69 5.12 3.15
CA ARG A 68 13.14 3.95 3.92
C ARG A 68 14.64 3.87 4.14
N ASN A 69 15.46 4.43 3.23
CA ASN A 69 16.91 4.53 3.47
C ASN A 69 17.21 5.45 4.66
N GLY A 70 16.53 6.61 4.75
CA GLY A 70 16.65 7.52 5.88
C GLY A 70 16.18 6.90 7.20
N HIS A 71 15.13 6.06 7.15
CA HIS A 71 14.65 5.33 8.33
C HIS A 71 15.73 4.43 8.95
N ILE A 72 16.50 3.70 8.13
CA ILE A 72 17.57 2.82 8.63
C ILE A 72 18.62 3.64 9.38
N THR A 73 19.09 4.73 8.77
CA THR A 73 20.09 5.63 9.39
C THR A 73 19.58 6.26 10.68
N GLN A 74 18.30 6.63 10.72
CA GLN A 74 17.67 7.16 11.93
C GLN A 74 17.64 6.12 13.05
N VAL A 75 17.22 4.89 12.76
CA VAL A 75 17.20 3.80 13.76
C VAL A 75 18.62 3.47 14.24
N GLU A 76 19.61 3.48 13.34
CA GLU A 76 21.01 3.27 13.71
C GLU A 76 21.53 4.36 14.66
N SER A 77 21.23 5.63 14.38
CA SER A 77 21.60 6.75 15.27
C SER A 77 20.99 6.58 16.67
N VAL A 78 19.68 6.34 16.75
CA VAL A 78 19.00 6.15 18.03
C VAL A 78 19.49 4.90 18.75
N TYR A 79 19.80 3.83 18.03
CA TYR A 79 20.33 2.59 18.61
C TYR A 79 21.73 2.79 19.22
N ASN A 80 22.58 3.60 18.58
CA ASN A 80 23.91 3.95 19.08
C ASN A 80 23.84 4.85 20.32
N GLU A 81 22.84 5.72 20.42
CA GLU A 81 22.58 6.52 21.63
C GLU A 81 21.95 5.69 22.75
N SER A 82 20.93 4.89 22.44
CA SER A 82 20.21 4.05 23.39
C SER A 82 19.44 2.94 22.70
N LYS A 83 19.90 1.71 22.90
CA LYS A 83 19.24 0.50 22.38
C LYS A 83 17.78 0.39 22.83
N MET A 84 17.49 0.71 24.09
CA MET A 84 16.13 0.60 24.65
C MET A 84 15.19 1.61 23.99
N LYS A 85 15.64 2.86 23.78
CA LYS A 85 14.84 3.87 23.08
C LYS A 85 14.56 3.47 21.63
N ALA A 86 15.54 2.91 20.93
CA ALA A 86 15.35 2.45 19.55
C ALA A 86 14.30 1.33 19.45
N ILE A 87 14.32 0.38 20.38
CA ILE A 87 13.35 -0.72 20.44
C ILE A 87 11.95 -0.17 20.73
N GLU A 88 11.80 0.71 21.72
CA GLU A 88 10.51 1.29 22.10
C GLU A 88 9.88 2.09 20.94
N GLN A 89 10.69 2.91 20.26
CA GLN A 89 10.23 3.69 19.10
C GLN A 89 9.79 2.80 17.94
N GLU A 90 10.59 1.79 17.60
CA GLU A 90 10.26 0.86 16.51
C GLU A 90 9.05 -0.02 16.87
N TYR A 91 8.92 -0.45 18.12
CA TYR A 91 7.76 -1.18 18.61
C TYR A 91 6.48 -0.36 18.50
N ALA A 92 6.50 0.90 18.96
CA ALA A 92 5.34 1.78 18.88
C ALA A 92 4.89 2.01 17.43
N LYS A 93 5.84 2.20 16.52
CA LYS A 93 5.57 2.34 15.08
C LYS A 93 5.01 1.05 14.48
N ALA A 94 5.67 -0.09 14.70
CA ALA A 94 5.24 -1.38 14.16
C ALA A 94 3.87 -1.81 14.71
N LYS A 95 3.59 -1.54 15.99
CA LYS A 95 2.27 -1.78 16.59
C LYS A 95 1.17 -0.98 15.90
N LYS A 96 1.40 0.32 15.67
CA LYS A 96 0.45 1.20 14.97
C LYS A 96 0.15 0.69 13.56
N ASP A 97 1.17 0.29 12.82
CA ASP A 97 1.03 -0.23 11.46
C ASP A 97 0.31 -1.60 11.45
N HIS A 98 0.58 -2.46 12.43
CA HIS A 98 -0.11 -3.75 12.61
C HIS A 98 -1.61 -3.58 12.92
N GLU A 99 -1.95 -2.65 13.81
CA GLU A 99 -3.35 -2.33 14.15
C GLU A 99 -4.09 -1.68 12.98
N ALA A 100 -3.42 -0.82 12.21
CA ALA A 100 -3.99 -0.20 11.02
C ALA A 100 -4.41 -1.25 9.99
N TYR A 101 -3.53 -2.21 9.68
CA TYR A 101 -3.86 -3.32 8.78
C TYR A 101 -5.08 -4.12 9.24
N SER A 102 -5.14 -4.45 10.53
CA SER A 102 -6.23 -5.24 11.11
C SER A 102 -7.59 -4.55 10.95
N LYS A 103 -7.62 -3.21 10.98
CA LYS A 103 -8.82 -2.40 10.75
C LYS A 103 -9.14 -2.20 9.28
N LEU A 104 -8.13 -2.05 8.42
CA LEU A 104 -8.32 -1.76 6.99
C LEU A 104 -8.69 -2.99 6.16
N LYS A 105 -8.18 -4.18 6.48
CA LYS A 105 -8.47 -5.40 5.71
C LYS A 105 -9.99 -5.71 5.55
N PRO A 106 -10.85 -5.66 6.60
CA PRO A 106 -12.29 -5.87 6.40
C PRO A 106 -12.94 -4.73 5.62
N VAL A 107 -12.44 -3.50 5.75
CA VAL A 107 -12.96 -2.33 5.04
C VAL A 107 -12.76 -2.50 3.54
N TRP A 108 -11.55 -2.89 3.10
CA TRP A 108 -11.31 -3.15 1.68
C TRP A 108 -12.20 -4.27 1.13
N ALA A 109 -12.34 -5.37 1.87
CA ALA A 109 -13.21 -6.48 1.46
C ALA A 109 -14.68 -6.04 1.33
N LEU A 110 -15.19 -5.28 2.30
CA LEU A 110 -16.55 -4.75 2.26
C LEU A 110 -16.75 -3.79 1.07
N LEU A 111 -15.81 -2.89 0.83
CA LEU A 111 -15.87 -1.95 -0.29
C LEU A 111 -15.86 -2.64 -1.65
N ILE A 112 -15.11 -3.74 -1.81
CA ILE A 112 -15.14 -4.59 -3.01
C ILE A 112 -16.55 -5.17 -3.21
N VAL A 113 -17.16 -5.73 -2.16
CA VAL A 113 -18.51 -6.31 -2.24
C VAL A 113 -19.55 -5.26 -2.60
N ILE A 114 -19.47 -4.06 -2.00
CA ILE A 114 -20.37 -2.94 -2.34
C ILE A 114 -20.19 -2.54 -3.80
N ALA A 115 -18.95 -2.37 -4.27
CA ALA A 115 -18.67 -2.00 -5.66
C ALA A 115 -19.14 -3.09 -6.65
N LEU A 116 -19.00 -4.37 -6.31
CA LEU A 116 -19.58 -5.48 -7.06
C LEU A 116 -21.11 -5.40 -7.12
N GLY A 117 -21.78 -5.13 -6.00
CA GLY A 117 -23.22 -4.91 -5.99
C GLY A 117 -23.64 -3.75 -6.90
N LEU A 118 -22.95 -2.62 -6.80
CA LEU A 118 -23.21 -1.44 -7.63
C LEU A 118 -23.02 -1.73 -9.12
N PHE A 119 -22.03 -2.54 -9.50
CA PHE A 119 -21.82 -2.96 -10.90
C PHE A 119 -23.08 -3.62 -11.50
N PHE A 120 -23.74 -4.49 -10.74
CA PHE A 120 -24.96 -5.17 -11.22
C PHE A 120 -26.23 -4.30 -11.13
N LEU A 121 -26.27 -3.33 -10.20
CA LEU A 121 -27.40 -2.42 -10.04
C LEU A 121 -27.41 -1.28 -11.05
N PHE A 122 -26.25 -0.86 -11.52
CA PHE A 122 -26.13 0.27 -12.44
C PHE A 122 -26.62 -0.05 -13.85
N LYS A 123 -27.37 0.89 -14.42
CA LYS A 123 -28.01 0.74 -15.75
C LYS A 123 -27.14 1.24 -16.89
N THR A 124 -26.27 2.23 -16.65
CA THR A 124 -25.42 2.83 -17.68
C THR A 124 -24.03 2.22 -17.69
N ASP A 125 -23.44 2.08 -18.87
CA ASP A 125 -22.10 1.51 -19.01
C ASP A 125 -21.05 2.35 -18.29
N TYR A 126 -21.17 3.67 -18.28
CA TYR A 126 -20.27 4.54 -17.52
C TYR A 126 -20.26 4.20 -16.02
N LEU A 127 -21.44 4.06 -15.40
CA LEU A 127 -21.54 3.74 -13.97
C LEU A 127 -21.07 2.32 -13.65
N LYS A 128 -21.32 1.35 -14.55
CA LYS A 128 -20.71 0.02 -14.45
C LYS A 128 -19.18 0.09 -14.49
N GLY A 129 -18.64 0.93 -15.38
CA GLY A 129 -17.21 1.21 -15.49
C GLY A 129 -16.65 1.79 -14.20
N LEU A 130 -17.37 2.75 -13.60
CA LEU A 130 -16.99 3.35 -12.32
C LEU A 130 -16.94 2.31 -11.20
N ALA A 131 -17.98 1.47 -11.09
CA ALA A 131 -18.02 0.37 -10.12
C ALA A 131 -16.86 -0.62 -10.35
N LEU A 132 -16.60 -1.00 -11.59
CA LEU A 132 -15.50 -1.89 -11.97
C LEU A 132 -14.12 -1.30 -11.62
N GLY A 133 -13.93 -0.01 -11.87
CA GLY A 133 -12.71 0.69 -11.49
C GLY A 133 -12.51 0.69 -9.97
N PHE A 134 -13.57 0.90 -9.18
CA PHE A 134 -13.48 0.86 -7.72
C PHE A 134 -13.16 -0.53 -7.18
N ILE A 135 -13.71 -1.60 -7.78
CA ILE A 135 -13.30 -2.98 -7.46
C ILE A 135 -11.78 -3.12 -7.63
N GLY A 136 -11.26 -2.67 -8.78
CA GLY A 136 -9.82 -2.70 -9.06
C GLY A 136 -9.00 -1.90 -8.04
N LEU A 137 -9.42 -0.67 -7.73
CA LEU A 137 -8.75 0.19 -6.75
C LEU A 137 -8.67 -0.47 -5.37
N PHE A 138 -9.79 -0.96 -4.85
CA PHE A 138 -9.84 -1.57 -3.52
C PHE A 138 -9.09 -2.90 -3.46
N PHE A 139 -9.10 -3.66 -4.55
CA PHE A 139 -8.30 -4.87 -4.66
C PHE A 139 -6.80 -4.56 -4.63
N ILE A 140 -6.35 -3.56 -5.38
CA ILE A 140 -4.95 -3.10 -5.36
C ILE A 140 -4.55 -2.65 -3.94
N ALA A 141 -5.40 -1.86 -3.28
CA ALA A 141 -5.16 -1.41 -1.91
C ALA A 141 -5.02 -2.60 -0.93
N LEU A 142 -5.91 -3.58 -1.02
CA LEU A 142 -5.86 -4.80 -0.21
C LEU A 142 -4.57 -5.59 -0.44
N VAL A 143 -4.12 -5.73 -1.69
CA VAL A 143 -2.87 -6.41 -2.04
C VAL A 143 -1.66 -5.68 -1.45
N ILE A 144 -1.60 -4.36 -1.59
CA ILE A 144 -0.53 -3.51 -1.04
C ILE A 144 -0.44 -3.67 0.49
N ASP A 145 -1.57 -3.50 1.17
CA ASP A 145 -1.65 -3.55 2.63
C ASP A 145 -1.31 -4.95 3.17
N THR A 146 -1.78 -6.00 2.50
CA THR A 146 -1.50 -7.38 2.91
C THR A 146 -0.02 -7.72 2.77
N ASN A 147 0.62 -7.29 1.68
CA ASN A 147 2.06 -7.49 1.51
C ASN A 147 2.88 -6.69 2.53
N LEU A 148 2.46 -5.45 2.83
CA LEU A 148 3.08 -4.63 3.88
C LEU A 148 3.00 -5.33 5.24
N HIS A 149 1.82 -5.84 5.60
CA HIS A 149 1.61 -6.53 6.86
C HIS A 149 2.44 -7.82 6.97
N TYR A 150 2.47 -8.65 5.92
CA TYR A 150 3.21 -9.91 5.94
C TYR A 150 4.72 -9.69 6.12
N ARG A 151 5.26 -8.59 5.58
CA ARG A 151 6.66 -8.20 5.84
C ARG A 151 6.89 -7.60 7.22
N LEU A 152 5.91 -6.85 7.73
CA LEU A 152 5.99 -6.23 9.04
C LEU A 152 5.91 -7.28 10.16
N GLN A 153 5.13 -8.35 9.98
CA GLN A 153 4.84 -9.31 11.04
C GLN A 153 6.09 -9.94 11.68
N PRO A 154 7.08 -10.49 10.94
CA PRO A 154 8.30 -11.02 11.56
C PRO A 154 9.11 -9.95 12.31
N TYR A 155 9.09 -8.70 11.82
CA TYR A 155 9.76 -7.59 12.48
C TYR A 155 9.04 -7.19 13.78
N PHE A 156 7.71 -7.18 13.76
CA PHE A 156 6.88 -6.88 14.92
C PHE A 156 7.01 -7.96 16.01
N GLU A 157 7.02 -9.24 15.64
CA GLU A 157 7.22 -10.36 16.56
C GLU A 157 8.61 -10.29 17.22
N LEU A 158 9.65 -9.94 16.45
CA LEU A 158 10.98 -9.69 17.01
C LEU A 158 10.96 -8.54 18.02
N LEU A 159 10.34 -7.41 17.68
CA LEU A 159 10.25 -6.26 18.58
C LEU A 159 9.52 -6.60 19.88
N ASN A 160 8.45 -7.40 19.80
CA ASN A 160 7.69 -7.88 20.95
C ASN A 160 8.48 -8.86 21.82
N SER A 161 9.53 -9.52 21.29
CA SER A 161 10.43 -10.36 22.08
C SER A 161 11.44 -9.57 22.92
N PHE A 162 11.60 -8.27 22.63
CA PHE A 162 12.48 -7.38 23.39
C PHE A 162 11.75 -6.59 24.50
N SER A 163 10.42 -6.52 24.46
CA SER A 163 9.58 -5.84 25.47
C SER A 163 9.22 -6.77 26.61
#